data_AF-A0A7D9M2X5-F1
#
_entry.id   AF-A0A7D9M2X5-F1
#
_cell.length_a   1.000
_cell.length_b   1.000
_cell.length_c   1.000
_cell.angle_alpha   90.00
_cell.angle_beta   90.00
_cell.angle_gamma   90.00
#
_symmetry.space_group_name_H-M   'P 1'
#
loop_
_entity.id
_entity.type
_entity.pdbx_description
1 polymer ?
#
loop_
_entity_poly.entity_id
_entity_poly.type
_entity_poly.pdbx_seq_one_letter_code
_entity_poly.pdbx_strand_id
1 'polypeptide(L)' 'MGGGVAIYCRDNLPFTVVNTQDTINECLWIKLNRINCKPFIVGCAYRPPCQPVDEFLDGFNNSLSEFDSSFDKVIL' A
#
# COMPACT_ATOMS: atom_id res chain seq x y z
N MET A 1 15.15 14.63 -7.32
CA MET A 1 14.92 13.62 -8.36
C MET A 1 13.51 13.11 -8.14
N GLY A 2 12.66 13.12 -9.17
CA GLY A 2 11.26 12.72 -9.04
C GLY A 2 11.11 11.21 -9.24
N GLY A 3 10.48 10.55 -8.28
CA GLY A 3 10.00 9.18 -8.35
C GLY A 3 8.48 9.14 -8.29
N GLY A 4 7.93 7.96 -7.99
CA GLY A 4 6.51 7.75 -7.82
C GLY A 4 6.11 6.30 -8.07
N VAL A 5 5.15 5.82 -7.31
CA VAL A 5 4.52 4.51 -7.49
C VAL A 5 3.17 4.65 -8.17
N ALA A 6 2.76 3.61 -8.90
CA ALA A 6 1.45 3.54 -9.51
C ALA A 6 0.92 2.11 -9.46
N ILE A 7 -0.38 1.96 -9.25
CA ILE A 7 -1.08 0.69 -9.34
C ILE A 7 -2.07 0.77 -10.51
N TYR A 8 -1.91 -0.13 -11.48
CA TYR A 8 -2.87 -0.28 -12.56
C TYR A 8 -3.94 -1.30 -12.17
N CYS A 9 -5.20 -0.87 -12.16
CA CYS A 9 -6.35 -1.74 -11.99
C CYS A 9 -7.10 -1.88 -13.31
N ARG A 10 -7.32 -3.12 -13.74
CA ARG A 10 -8.20 -3.43 -14.88
C ARG A 10 -9.63 -3.00 -14.56
N ASP A 11 -10.31 -2.36 -15.52
CA ASP A 11 -11.63 -1.71 -15.37
C ASP A 11 -12.69 -2.51 -14.58
N ASN A 12 -12.72 -3.83 -14.75
CA ASN A 12 -13.71 -4.70 -14.12
C ASN A 12 -13.31 -5.21 -12.72
N LEU A 13 -12.33 -4.58 -12.08
CA LEU A 13 -11.88 -4.93 -10.74
C LEU A 13 -12.22 -3.78 -9.77
N PRO A 14 -13.23 -3.94 -8.91
CA PRO A 14 -13.60 -2.89 -7.97
C PRO A 14 -12.48 -2.69 -6.95
N PHE A 15 -12.06 -1.45 -6.77
CA PHE A 15 -11.06 -1.09 -5.78
C PHE A 15 -11.40 0.23 -5.10
N THR A 16 -10.85 0.42 -3.90
CA THR A 16 -10.88 1.69 -3.18
C THR A 16 -9.45 2.05 -2.77
N VAL A 17 -9.06 3.30 -2.95
CA VAL A 17 -7.77 3.80 -2.44
C VAL A 17 -7.81 3.82 -0.92
N VAL A 18 -6.72 3.40 -0.29
CA VAL A 18 -6.56 3.39 1.17
C VAL A 18 -5.51 4.41 1.54
N ASN A 19 -5.91 5.41 2.32
CA ASN A 19 -5.00 6.42 2.83
C ASN A 19 -4.37 5.89 4.13
N THR A 20 -3.05 5.79 4.16
CA THR A 20 -2.29 5.51 5.38
C THR A 20 -1.76 6.80 5.98
N GLN A 21 -1.32 6.75 7.24
CA GLN A 21 -0.64 7.90 7.88
C GLN A 21 0.82 8.05 7.43
N ASP A 22 1.34 7.09 6.67
CA ASP A 22 2.68 7.15 6.09
C ASP A 22 2.75 8.23 5.00
N THR A 23 3.35 9.35 5.36
CA THR A 23 3.61 10.48 4.45
C THR A 23 5.07 10.56 4.03
N ILE A 24 5.90 9.64 4.51
CA ILE A 24 7.35 9.64 4.32
C ILE A 24 7.69 8.81 3.08
N ASN A 25 7.06 7.66 2.94
CA ASN A 25 7.35 6.74 1.84
C ASN A 25 6.57 7.07 0.57
N GLU A 26 7.22 6.83 -0.57
CA GLU A 26 6.52 6.76 -1.85
C GLU A 26 5.74 5.43 -1.93
N CYS A 27 4.55 5.40 -1.33
CA CYS A 27 3.69 4.22 -1.27
C CYS A 27 2.24 4.52 -1.69
N LEU A 28 1.58 3.51 -2.25
CA LEU A 28 0.18 3.54 -2.62
C LEU A 28 -0.48 2.23 -2.18
N TRP A 29 -1.65 2.34 -1.55
CA TRP A 29 -2.41 1.20 -1.07
C TRP A 29 -3.80 1.22 -1.67
N ILE A 30 -4.27 0.05 -2.12
CA ILE A 30 -5.66 -0.14 -2.55
C ILE A 30 -6.26 -1.35 -1.86
N LYS A 31 -7.57 -1.30 -1.63
CA LYS A 31 -8.37 -2.44 -1.21
C LYS A 31 -9.14 -2.96 -2.40
N LEU A 32 -8.93 -4.22 -2.75
CA LEU A 32 -9.70 -4.91 -3.79
C LEU A 32 -10.96 -5.50 -3.18
N ASN A 33 -12.12 -4.99 -3.61
CA ASN A 33 -13.44 -5.41 -3.11
C ASN A 33 -14.08 -6.33 -4.14
N ARG A 34 -13.86 -7.65 -4.02
CA ARG A 34 -14.50 -8.63 -4.90
C ARG A 34 -15.78 -9.15 -4.25
N ILE A 35 -16.87 -9.24 -5.01
CA ILE A 35 -18.19 -9.65 -4.52
C ILE A 35 -18.16 -11.04 -3.86
N ASN A 36 -17.35 -11.97 -4.38
CA ASN A 36 -17.31 -13.37 -3.93
C ASN A 36 -16.00 -13.76 -3.24
N CYS A 37 -15.16 -12.80 -2.85
CA CYS A 37 -13.90 -13.09 -2.17
C CYS A 37 -13.71 -12.15 -1.00
N LYS A 38 -12.98 -12.62 0.02
CA LYS A 38 -12.55 -11.73 1.10
C LYS A 38 -11.80 -10.53 0.50
N PRO A 39 -12.13 -9.29 0.92
CA PRO A 39 -11.36 -8.13 0.54
C PRO A 39 -9.90 -8.30 0.97
N PHE A 40 -8.98 -7.80 0.18
CA PHE A 40 -7.56 -7.81 0.49
C PHE A 40 -6.89 -6.52 0.06
N ILE A 41 -5.79 -6.20 0.73
CA ILE A 41 -5.00 -4.99 0.47
C ILE A 41 -3.87 -5.32 -0.50
N VAL A 42 -3.64 -4.42 -1.45
CA VAL A 42 -2.50 -4.42 -2.37
C VAL A 42 -1.71 -3.14 -2.15
N GLY A 43 -0.41 -3.29 -1.90
CA GLY A 43 0.52 -2.18 -1.77
C GLY A 43 1.46 -2.07 -2.96
N CYS A 44 1.89 -0.86 -3.26
CA CYS A 44 3.07 -0.60 -4.09
C CYS A 44 3.91 0.42 -3.35
N ALA A 45 5.16 0.07 -3.04
CA ALA A 45 6.07 0.93 -2.31
C ALA A 45 7.41 1.00 -3.02
N TYR A 46 8.00 2.19 -3.05
CA TYR A 46 9.33 2.42 -3.58
C TYR A 46 10.17 3.13 -2.53
N ARG A 47 11.41 2.63 -2.35
CA ARG A 47 12.43 3.29 -1.54
C ARG A 47 13.39 4.04 -2.47
N PRO A 48 13.37 5.38 -2.49
CA PRO A 48 14.33 6.16 -3.25
C PRO A 48 15.78 5.86 -2.83
N PRO A 49 16.77 6.00 -3.72
CA PRO A 49 18.17 5.67 -3.41
C PRO A 49 18.75 6.47 -2.24
N CYS A 50 18.24 7.70 -2.04
CA CYS A 50 18.67 8.62 -0.99
C CYS A 50 17.93 8.43 0.35
N GLN A 51 16.87 7.61 0.39
CA GLN A 51 16.13 7.39 1.63
C GLN A 51 16.84 6.33 2.49
N PRO A 52 17.14 6.61 3.77
CA PRO A 52 17.65 5.62 4.71
C PRO A 52 16.76 4.39 4.78
N VAL A 53 17.37 3.21 4.90
CA VAL A 53 16.63 1.94 4.91
C VAL A 53 15.74 1.85 6.16
N ASP A 54 16.25 2.25 7.32
CA ASP A 54 15.52 2.16 8.58
C ASP A 54 14.28 3.07 8.57
N GLU A 55 14.43 4.31 8.08
CA GLU A 55 13.30 5.25 7.94
C GLU A 55 12.22 4.72 6.99
N PHE A 56 12.62 4.10 5.88
CA PHE A 56 11.68 3.45 4.97
C PHE A 56 10.94 2.30 5.65
N LEU A 57 11.68 1.42 6.33
CA LEU A 57 11.11 0.26 7.02
C LEU A 57 10.16 0.67 8.14
N ASP A 58 10.47 1.72 8.89
CA ASP A 58 9.61 2.23 9.96
C ASP A 58 8.28 2.75 9.39
N GLY A 59 8.32 3.60 8.36
CA GLY A 59 7.09 4.08 7.69
C GLY A 59 6.27 2.94 7.07
N PHE A 60 6.96 1.97 6.46
CA PHE A 60 6.33 0.83 5.83
C PHE A 60 5.65 -0.09 6.85
N ASN A 61 6.32 -0.37 7.97
CA ASN A 61 5.76 -1.14 9.06
C ASN A 61 4.58 -0.41 9.73
N ASN A 62 4.65 0.92 9.85
CA ASN A 62 3.52 1.71 10.33
C ASN A 62 2.30 1.55 9.42
N SER A 63 2.47 1.65 8.10
CA SER A 63 1.40 1.38 7.13
C SER A 63 0.81 -0.03 7.29
N LEU A 64 1.66 -1.05 7.46
CA LEU A 64 1.20 -2.43 7.65
C LEU A 64 0.42 -2.62 8.96
N SER A 65 0.85 -1.97 10.04
CA SER A 65 0.20 -2.06 11.35
C SER A 65 -1.23 -1.53 11.35
N GLU A 66 -1.53 -0.53 10.51
CA GLU A 66 -2.89 -0.04 10.30
C GLU A 66 -3.79 -1.14 9.68
N PHE A 67 -3.23 -2.01 8.85
CA PHE A 67 -3.97 -3.07 8.16
C PHE A 67 -4.12 -4.35 8.96
N ASP A 68 -3.16 -4.71 9.79
CA ASP A 68 -3.21 -5.90 10.67
C ASP A 68 -4.43 -5.86 11.61
N SER A 69 -4.92 -4.67 11.94
CA SER A 69 -6.13 -4.50 12.75
C SER A 69 -7.44 -4.70 11.97
N SER A 70 -7.40 -4.66 10.63
CA SER A 70 -8.56 -4.41 9.78
C SER A 70 -8.76 -5.41 8.62
N PHE A 71 -7.74 -6.19 8.23
CA PHE A 71 -7.80 -7.04 7.04
C PHE A 71 -7.14 -8.42 7.23
N ASP A 72 -7.77 -9.45 6.66
CA ASP A 72 -7.31 -10.85 6.76
C ASP A 72 -6.07 -11.17 5.90
N LYS A 73 -5.74 -10.33 4.91
CA LYS A 73 -4.64 -10.60 3.96
C LYS A 73 -4.09 -9.32 3.30
N VAL A 74 -2.77 -9.16 3.35
CA VAL A 74 -2.00 -8.13 2.64
C VAL A 74 -1.14 -8.79 1.58
N ILE A 75 -1.14 -8.24 0.37
CA ILE A 75 -0.26 -8.65 -0.73
C ILE A 75 0.63 -7.46 -1.09
N LEU A 76 1.94 -7.70 -1.08
CA LEU A 76 3.00 -6.76 -1.41
C LEU A 76 3.54 -7.04 -2.81
#